data_AF-A0A661F040-F1
#
_entry.id   AF-A0A661F040-F1
#
_cell.length_a   1.000
_cell.length_b   1.000
_cell.length_c   1.000
_cell.angle_alpha   90.00
_cell.angle_beta   90.00
_cell.angle_gamma   90.00
#
_symmetry.space_group_name_H-M   'P 1'
#
loop_
_entity.id
_entity.type
_entity.pdbx_description
1 polymer ?
#
loop_
_entity_poly.entity_id
_entity_poly.type
_entity_poly.pdbx_seq_one_letter_code
_entity_poly.pdbx_strand_id
1 'polypeptide(L)' 'METLKEYINREHGGSQVKFAECNGVSKQQVYKWLIADFIVVDGALYSKRRDLKIQQLRN' A
#
# COMPACT_ATOMS: atom_id res chain seq x y z
N MET A 1 -1.72 9.11 5.74
CA MET A 1 -1.97 8.14 4.64
C MET A 1 -0.85 8.28 3.64
N GLU A 2 -0.25 7.17 3.25
CA GLU A 2 0.82 7.11 2.24
C GLU A 2 0.65 5.83 1.39
N THR A 3 1.27 5.77 0.23
CA THR A 3 1.34 4.53 -0.55
C THR A 3 2.22 3.51 0.16
N LEU A 4 2.00 2.21 -0.09
CA LEU A 4 2.90 1.16 0.43
C LEU A 4 4.36 1.40 0.00
N LYS A 5 4.58 1.92 -1.20
CA LYS A 5 5.93 2.21 -1.71
C LYS A 5 6.63 3.28 -0.87
N GLU A 6 5.94 4.36 -0.54
CA GLU A 6 6.48 5.45 0.31
C GLU A 6 6.80 4.94 1.71
N TYR A 7 5.90 4.13 2.29
CA TYR A 7 6.13 3.50 3.59
C TYR A 7 7.39 2.61 3.59
N ILE A 8 7.55 1.75 2.58
CA ILE A 8 8.73 0.88 2.44
C ILE A 8 10.01 1.71 2.24
N ASN A 9 9.93 2.82 1.50
CA ASN A 9 11.07 3.72 1.33
C ASN A 9 11.50 4.36 2.66
N ARG A 10 10.54 4.88 3.43
CA ARG A 10 10.77 5.58 4.69
C ARG A 10 11.25 4.64 5.81
N GLU A 11 10.56 3.52 6.01
CA GLU A 11 10.79 2.63 7.15
C GLU A 11 11.81 1.50 6.86
N HIS A 12 11.99 1.14 5.59
CA HIS A 12 12.83 0.00 5.20
C HIS A 12 13.89 0.36 4.16
N GLY A 13 14.13 1.66 3.92
CA GLY A 13 15.13 2.14 2.96
C GLY A 13 14.87 1.66 1.53
N GLY A 14 13.61 1.42 1.18
CA GLY A 14 13.19 0.94 -0.14
C GLY A 14 13.36 -0.58 -0.34
N SER A 15 13.86 -1.30 0.65
CA SER A 15 14.04 -2.74 0.56
C SER A 15 12.72 -3.50 0.81
N GLN A 16 12.12 -3.98 -0.28
CA GLN A 16 10.96 -4.88 -0.20
C GLN A 16 11.28 -6.18 0.56
N VAL A 17 12.54 -6.63 0.55
CA VAL A 17 12.97 -7.83 1.29
C VAL A 17 12.88 -7.58 2.79
N LYS A 18 13.47 -6.48 3.28
CA LYS A 18 13.41 -6.11 4.70
C LYS A 18 11.98 -5.90 5.19
N PHE A 19 11.14 -5.24 4.39
CA PHE A 19 9.72 -5.08 4.71
C PHE A 19 9.00 -6.44 4.79
N ALA A 20 9.25 -7.34 3.85
CA ALA A 20 8.65 -8.67 3.81
C ALA A 20 9.03 -9.50 5.05
N GLU A 21 10.32 -9.53 5.38
CA GLU A 21 10.87 -10.21 6.56
C GLU A 21 10.26 -9.67 7.86
N CYS A 22 10.20 -8.35 8.01
CA CYS A 22 9.65 -7.70 9.21
C CYS A 22 8.17 -8.00 9.43
N ASN A 23 7.41 -8.26 8.36
CA ASN A 23 5.97 -8.52 8.40
C ASN A 23 5.61 -10.01 8.22
N GLY A 24 6.59 -10.91 8.16
CA GLY A 24 6.36 -12.35 8.02
C GLY A 24 5.68 -12.76 6.70
N VAL A 25 5.90 -12.02 5.62
CA VAL A 25 5.33 -12.31 4.29
C VAL A 25 6.41 -12.53 3.24
N SER A 26 6.03 -13.08 2.08
CA SER A 26 6.98 -13.24 0.97
C SER A 26 7.17 -11.93 0.20
N LYS A 27 8.36 -11.73 -0.38
CA LYS A 27 8.63 -10.60 -1.30
C LYS A 27 7.62 -10.54 -2.46
N GLN A 28 7.19 -11.70 -2.95
CA GLN A 28 6.18 -11.80 -4.02
C GLN A 28 4.82 -11.24 -3.56
N GLN A 29 4.44 -11.43 -2.30
CA GLN A 29 3.23 -10.85 -1.74
C GLN A 29 3.33 -9.32 -1.68
N VAL A 30 4.48 -8.78 -1.25
CA VAL A 30 4.74 -7.33 -1.25
C VAL A 30 4.64 -6.75 -2.65
N TYR A 31 5.23 -7.43 -3.65
CA TYR A 31 5.12 -7.02 -5.05
C TYR A 31 3.67 -6.98 -5.54
N LYS A 32 2.85 -7.99 -5.19
CA LYS A 32 1.41 -7.98 -5.50
C LYS A 32 0.68 -6.78 -4.88
N TRP A 33 1.00 -6.44 -3.64
CA TRP A 33 0.42 -5.28 -2.97
C TRP A 33 0.83 -3.95 -3.62
N LEU A 34 2.09 -3.84 -4.05
CA LEU A 34 2.60 -2.66 -4.76
C LEU A 34 1.91 -2.46 -6.11
N ILE A 35 1.66 -3.54 -6.88
CA ILE A 35 0.91 -3.46 -8.14
C ILE A 35 -0.56 -3.11 -7.90
N ALA A 36 -1.15 -3.62 -6.82
CA ALA A 36 -2.56 -3.43 -6.52
C ALA A 36 -2.86 -2.11 -5.77
N ASP A 37 -1.91 -1.15 -5.79
CA ASP A 37 -2.01 0.17 -5.18
C ASP A 37 -2.46 0.14 -3.71
N PHE A 38 -1.87 -0.76 -2.93
CA PHE A 38 -2.12 -0.79 -1.49
C PHE A 38 -1.56 0.47 -0.82
N ILE A 39 -2.27 0.95 0.20
CA ILE A 39 -1.92 2.13 0.98
C ILE A 39 -1.72 1.77 2.45
N VAL A 40 -1.00 2.62 3.17
CA VAL A 40 -0.81 2.50 4.62
C VAL A 40 -1.50 3.67 5.32
N VAL A 41 -2.31 3.35 6.33
CA VAL A 41 -3.00 4.30 7.21
C VAL A 41 -2.69 3.88 8.65
N ASP A 42 -2.01 4.75 9.39
CA ASP A 42 -1.63 4.53 10.80
C ASP A 42 -0.95 3.17 11.05
N GLY A 43 -0.05 2.78 10.14
CA GLY A 43 0.68 1.51 10.18
C GLY A 43 -0.10 0.28 9.70
N ALA A 44 -1.40 0.41 9.44
CA ALA A 44 -2.22 -0.65 8.89
C ALA A 44 -2.26 -0.63 7.35
N LEU A 45 -2.19 -1.81 6.74
CA LEU A 45 -2.16 -1.99 5.30
C LEU A 45 -3.58 -2.16 4.72
N TYR A 46 -3.96 -1.33 3.75
CA TYR A 46 -5.27 -1.37 3.08
C TYR A 46 -5.13 -1.66 1.59
N SER A 47 -6.05 -2.46 1.08
CA SER A 47 -6.17 -2.78 -0.35
C SER A 47 -7.13 -1.84 -1.06
N LYS A 48 -6.77 -1.27 -2.21
CA LYS A 48 -7.75 -0.62 -3.10
C LYS A 48 -8.82 -1.64 -3.52
N ARG A 49 -10.10 -1.29 -3.36
CA ARG A 49 -11.23 -2.19 -3.72
C ARG A 49 -11.98 -1.73 -4.97
N ARG A 50 -12.30 -0.45 -5.05
CA ARG A 50 -13.03 0.17 -6.16
C ARG A 50 -12.83 1.68 -6.12
N ASP A 51 -12.98 2.34 -7.25
CA ASP A 51 -13.15 3.79 -7.31
C ASP A 51 -14.60 4.13 -6.97
N LEU A 52 -14.80 5.13 -6.10
CA LEU A 52 -16.13 5.60 -5.73
C LEU A 52 -16.56 6.71 -6.69
N LYS A 53 -17.80 6.62 -7.19
CA LYS A 53 -18.39 7.67 -8.03
C LYS A 53 -18.90 8.78 -7.12
N ILE A 54 -18.57 10.03 -7.44
CA ILE A 54 -19.17 11.20 -6.80
C ILE A 54 -20.46 11.59 -7.52
N GLN A 55 -21.51 11.90 -6.76
CA GLN A 55 -22.74 12.44 -7.34
C GLN A 55 -22.47 13.89 -7.75
N GLN A 56 -22.52 14.19 -9.04
CA GLN A 56 -22.49 15.58 -9.50
C GLN A 56 -23.86 16.19 -9.19
N LEU A 57 -23.91 17.14 -8.26
CA LEU A 57 -25.07 18.01 -8.10
C LEU A 57 -25.17 18.86 -9.38
N ARG A 58 -26.26 18.67 -10.13
CA ARG A 58 -26.62 19.57 -11.23
C ARG A 58 -27.25 20.81 -10.61
N ASN A 59 -26.69 21.99 -10.94
CA ASN A 59 -27.33 23.28 -10.69
C ASN A 59 -28.54 23.46 -11.61
#